data_AF-A0A849BWT6-F1
#
_entry.id   AF-A0A849BWT6-F1
#
_cell.length_a   1.000
_cell.length_b   1.000
_cell.length_c   1.000
_cell.angle_alpha   90.00
_cell.angle_beta   90.00
_cell.angle_gamma   90.00
#
_symmetry.space_group_name_H-M   'P 1'
#
loop_
_entity.id
_entity.type
_entity.pdbx_description
1 polymer ?
#
loop_
_entity_poly.entity_id
_entity_poly.type
_entity_poly.pdbx_seq_one_letter_code
_entity_poly.pdbx_strand_id
1 'polypeptide(L)'
;MSTNFYKSTFSGGDQTCVEVAHTSGAVLIRDSKYNGPANEQPIISIPTLLWPPLLDLALSNESGAVGNATITVHSDASATVAAQGIALVYNADEWDAFMKGIANGEFYRRS
;
A
#
# COMPACT_ATOMS: atom_id res chain seq x y z
N MET A 1 -0.80 8.59 20.75
CA MET A 1 -1.89 8.12 19.88
C MET A 1 -1.33 6.96 19.05
N SER A 2 -1.95 5.79 19.12
CA SER A 2 -1.53 4.63 18.33
C SER A 2 -2.07 4.76 16.91
N THR A 3 -1.18 4.64 15.92
CA THR A 3 -1.57 4.47 14.52
C THR A 3 -2.18 3.08 14.36
N ASN A 4 -3.44 3.00 13.94
CA ASN A 4 -4.15 1.73 13.77
C ASN A 4 -3.93 1.18 12.36
N PHE A 5 -3.00 0.23 12.25
CA PHE A 5 -2.75 -0.50 11.02
C PHE A 5 -3.77 -1.63 10.85
N TYR A 6 -4.26 -1.81 9.63
CA TYR A 6 -5.15 -2.91 9.25
C TYR A 6 -4.75 -3.47 7.88
N LYS A 7 -5.17 -4.71 7.63
CA LYS A 7 -4.97 -5.41 6.36
C LYS A 7 -6.28 -5.47 5.57
N SER A 8 -6.15 -5.66 4.26
CA SER A 8 -7.29 -5.97 3.38
C SER A 8 -7.97 -7.26 3.81
N THR A 9 -9.29 -7.39 3.65
CA THR A 9 -9.97 -8.68 3.92
C THR A 9 -9.64 -9.76 2.90
N PHE A 10 -9.07 -9.36 1.75
CA PHE A 10 -8.53 -10.25 0.73
C PHE A 10 -7.14 -10.77 1.08
N SER A 11 -6.55 -10.33 2.20
CA SER A 11 -5.26 -10.82 2.69
C SER A 11 -5.35 -12.13 3.50
N GLY A 12 -6.39 -12.94 3.27
CA GLY A 12 -6.65 -14.17 4.02
C GLY A 12 -5.60 -15.26 3.72
N GLY A 13 -4.95 -15.78 4.78
CA GLY A 13 -3.84 -16.73 4.69
C GLY A 13 -2.48 -16.03 4.67
N ASP A 14 -1.39 -16.77 4.90
CA ASP A 14 0.01 -16.29 5.02
C ASP A 14 0.57 -15.49 3.82
N GLN A 15 -0.26 -15.04 2.89
CA GLN A 15 0.15 -14.71 1.53
C GLN A 15 0.10 -13.24 1.14
N THR A 16 -0.49 -12.32 1.91
CA THR A 16 -0.34 -10.89 1.56
C THR A 16 -0.13 -9.94 2.73
N CYS A 17 0.95 -9.17 2.64
CA CYS A 17 1.64 -8.63 3.81
C CYS A 17 1.71 -7.11 3.88
N VAL A 18 0.81 -6.37 3.24
CA VAL A 18 0.77 -4.91 3.41
C VAL A 18 -0.29 -4.48 4.41
N GLU A 19 0.10 -3.54 5.27
CA GLU A 19 -0.77 -2.89 6.23
C GLU A 19 -0.92 -1.42 5.91
N VAL A 20 -2.13 -0.91 6.07
CA VAL A 20 -2.49 0.49 5.84
C VAL A 20 -3.01 1.11 7.13
N ALA A 21 -2.70 2.38 7.38
CA ALA A 21 -3.29 3.16 8.46
C ALA A 21 -3.65 4.58 8.01
N HIS A 22 -4.86 5.02 8.35
CA HIS A 22 -5.26 6.41 8.11
C HIS A 22 -4.83 7.29 9.28
N THR A 23 -4.28 8.46 8.95
CA THR A 23 -4.00 9.55 9.88
C THR A 23 -4.77 10.80 9.45
N SER A 24 -4.62 11.90 10.20
CA SER A 24 -5.30 13.17 9.88
C SER A 24 -4.84 13.81 8.57
N GLY A 25 -3.62 13.52 8.09
CA GLY A 25 -3.04 14.14 6.89
C GLY A 25 -2.44 13.19 5.87
N ALA A 26 -2.29 11.91 6.21
CA ALA A 26 -1.69 10.91 5.35
C ALA A 26 -2.27 9.52 5.56
N VAL A 27 -2.03 8.65 4.58
CA VAL A 27 -2.20 7.20 4.66
C VAL A 27 -0.80 6.59 4.73
N LEU A 28 -0.58 5.82 5.79
CA LEU A 28 0.69 5.12 6.04
C LEU A 28 0.57 3.70 5.50
N ILE A 29 1.62 3.23 4.83
CA ILE A 29 1.69 1.90 4.23
C ILE A 29 2.99 1.26 4.68
N ARG A 30 2.94 0.01 5.13
CA ARG A 30 4.14 -0.74 5.55
C ARG A 30 4.04 -2.21 5.20
N ASP A 31 5.19 -2.86 5.14
CA ASP A 31 5.27 -4.31 5.02
C ASP A 31 5.21 -4.97 6.42
N SER A 32 4.20 -5.80 6.63
CA SER A 32 3.99 -6.61 7.84
C SER A 32 4.96 -7.80 7.95
N LYS A 33 5.68 -8.17 6.88
CA LYS A 33 6.78 -9.15 6.94
C LYS A 33 8.04 -8.62 7.60
N TYR A 34 8.16 -7.30 7.76
CA TYR A 34 9.34 -6.69 8.36
C TYR A 34 9.56 -7.20 9.79
N ASN A 35 10.72 -7.84 10.02
CA ASN A 35 11.07 -8.49 11.28
C ASN A 35 12.21 -7.79 12.04
N GLY A 36 12.62 -6.60 11.60
CA GLY A 36 13.64 -5.79 12.27
C GLY A 36 13.08 -4.89 13.39
N PRO A 37 13.89 -3.95 13.91
CA PRO A 37 13.46 -3.02 14.96
C PRO A 37 12.27 -2.16 14.53
N ALA A 38 11.26 -2.01 15.39
CA ALA A 38 10.03 -1.28 15.05
C ALA A 38 10.28 0.19 14.62
N ASN A 39 11.34 0.82 15.13
CA ASN A 39 11.76 2.18 14.75
C ASN A 39 12.45 2.27 13.38
N GLU A 40 12.80 1.14 12.79
CA GLU A 40 13.43 1.02 11.47
C GLU A 40 12.49 0.45 10.42
N GLN A 41 11.25 0.07 10.80
CA GLN A 41 10.26 -0.45 9.87
C GLN A 41 9.97 0.57 8.76
N PRO A 42 10.18 0.22 7.48
CA PRO A 42 9.91 1.13 6.38
C PRO A 42 8.41 1.41 6.28
N ILE A 43 8.06 2.70 6.35
CA ILE A 43 6.68 3.18 6.22
C ILE A 43 6.65 4.24 5.11
N ILE A 44 5.90 3.97 4.05
CA ILE A 44 5.55 4.99 3.07
C ILE A 44 4.42 5.84 3.63
N SER A 45 4.51 7.17 3.49
CA SER A 45 3.43 8.09 3.85
C SER A 45 2.93 8.82 2.61
N ILE A 46 1.65 8.61 2.30
CA ILE A 46 0.96 9.22 1.16
C ILE A 46 0.01 10.30 1.67
N PRO A 47 0.13 11.57 1.27
CA PRO A 47 -0.83 12.60 1.66
C PRO A 47 -2.27 12.17 1.36
N THR A 48 -3.22 12.45 2.25
CA THR A 48 -4.62 12.02 2.09
C THR A 48 -5.23 12.50 0.77
N LEU A 49 -4.80 13.66 0.26
CA LEU A 49 -5.24 14.20 -1.03
C LEU A 49 -4.71 13.40 -2.23
N LEU A 50 -3.56 12.74 -2.10
CA LEU A 50 -2.94 11.91 -3.13
C LEU A 50 -3.37 10.45 -3.04
N TRP A 51 -4.09 10.05 -1.98
CA TRP A 51 -4.46 8.66 -1.77
C TRP A 51 -5.48 8.15 -2.82
N PRO A 52 -6.63 8.80 -3.07
CA PRO A 52 -7.54 8.35 -4.13
C PRO A 52 -6.89 8.22 -5.52
N PRO A 53 -6.15 9.20 -6.06
CA PRO A 53 -5.53 9.04 -7.37
C PRO A 53 -4.45 7.95 -7.40
N LEU A 54 -3.76 7.68 -6.27
CA LEU A 54 -2.84 6.55 -6.18
C LEU A 54 -3.57 5.21 -6.23
N LEU A 55 -4.74 5.11 -5.58
CA LEU A 55 -5.60 3.93 -5.65
C LEU A 55 -6.16 3.72 -7.07
N ASP A 56 -6.54 4.79 -7.76
CA ASP A 56 -6.98 4.73 -9.15
C ASP A 56 -5.87 4.24 -10.08
N LEU A 57 -4.64 4.73 -9.88
CA LEU A 57 -3.45 4.24 -10.62
C LEU A 57 -3.15 2.77 -10.31
N ALA A 58 -3.30 2.34 -9.06
CA ALA A 58 -3.15 0.93 -8.72
C ALA A 58 -4.19 0.06 -9.45
N LEU A 59 -5.45 0.51 -9.51
CA LEU A 59 -6.54 -0.20 -10.21
C LEU A 59 -6.38 -0.22 -11.74
N SER A 60 -5.73 0.77 -12.35
CA SER A 60 -5.42 0.71 -13.78
C SER A 60 -4.38 -0.36 -14.11
N ASN A 61 -3.68 -0.87 -13.09
CA ASN A 61 -2.60 -1.85 -13.22
C ASN A 61 -1.51 -1.37 -14.19
N GLU A 62 -1.26 -0.07 -14.21
CA GLU A 62 -0.23 0.58 -15.02
C GLU A 62 0.85 1.21 -14.14
N SER A 63 2.05 1.34 -14.72
CA SER A 63 3.11 2.10 -14.05
C SER A 63 2.86 3.60 -14.17
N GLY A 64 3.12 4.36 -13.12
CA GLY A 64 2.90 5.80 -13.12
C GLY A 64 3.33 6.49 -11.83
N ALA A 65 3.05 7.79 -11.74
CA ALA A 65 3.38 8.60 -10.58
C ALA A 65 2.20 9.46 -10.15
N VAL A 66 2.03 9.59 -8.83
CA VAL A 66 1.05 10.46 -8.19
C VAL A 66 1.78 11.29 -7.13
N GLY A 67 2.03 12.56 -7.45
CA GLY A 67 2.88 13.42 -6.63
C GLY A 67 4.30 12.86 -6.48
N ASN A 68 4.69 12.52 -5.26
CA ASN A 68 6.00 11.92 -4.94
C ASN A 68 5.97 10.39 -4.81
N ALA A 69 4.82 9.76 -5.07
CA ALA A 69 4.69 8.31 -5.04
C ALA A 69 4.69 7.75 -6.47
N THR A 70 5.29 6.58 -6.64
CA THR A 70 5.36 5.86 -7.91
C THR A 70 4.83 4.45 -7.74
N ILE A 71 4.12 3.96 -8.74
CA ILE A 71 3.77 2.56 -8.91
C ILE A 71 4.53 2.06 -10.13
N THR A 72 5.28 0.98 -9.97
CA THR A 72 5.93 0.27 -11.06
C THR A 72 5.35 -1.14 -11.12
N VAL A 73 4.62 -1.45 -12.18
CA VAL A 73 4.10 -2.79 -12.46
C VAL A 73 5.11 -3.52 -13.33
N HIS A 74 5.52 -4.71 -12.89
CA HIS A 74 6.53 -5.53 -13.55
C HIS A 74 5.90 -6.56 -14.47
N SER A 75 6.70 -7.15 -15.38
CA SER A 75 6.21 -8.12 -16.36
C SER A 75 5.71 -9.45 -15.77
N ASP A 76 6.07 -9.75 -14.52
CA ASP A 76 5.64 -10.93 -13.77
C ASP A 76 4.38 -10.66 -12.92
N ALA A 77 3.67 -9.55 -13.18
CA ALA A 77 2.52 -9.06 -12.43
C ALA A 77 2.81 -8.66 -10.97
N SER A 78 4.08 -8.67 -10.54
CA SER A 78 4.50 -8.03 -9.30
C SER A 78 4.45 -6.51 -9.45
N ALA A 79 4.46 -5.80 -8.31
CA ALA A 79 4.49 -4.34 -8.33
C ALA A 79 5.39 -3.77 -7.24
N THR A 80 5.85 -2.55 -7.46
CA THR A 80 6.58 -1.77 -6.46
C THR A 80 5.88 -0.44 -6.25
N VAL A 81 5.50 -0.17 -5.02
CA VAL A 81 5.00 1.15 -4.59
C VAL A 81 6.14 1.85 -3.87
N ALA A 82 6.56 3.02 -4.34
CA ALA A 82 7.67 3.74 -3.73
C ALA A 82 7.30 5.20 -3.44
N ALA A 83 7.75 5.72 -2.31
CA ALA A 83 7.73 7.15 -2.00
C ALA A 83 8.77 7.45 -0.91
N GLN A 84 9.26 8.69 -0.87
CA GLN A 84 10.21 9.15 0.18
C GLN A 84 11.48 8.28 0.30
N GLY A 85 11.94 7.69 -0.81
CA GLY A 85 13.10 6.79 -0.84
C GLY A 85 12.85 5.39 -0.28
N ILE A 86 11.61 5.06 0.10
CA ILE A 86 11.18 3.73 0.53
C ILE A 86 10.43 3.06 -0.62
N ALA A 87 10.69 1.77 -0.83
CA ALA A 87 9.99 0.94 -1.80
C ALA A 87 9.38 -0.28 -1.10
N LEU A 88 8.07 -0.48 -1.28
CA LEU A 88 7.34 -1.67 -0.87
C LEU A 88 7.14 -2.55 -2.09
N VAL A 89 7.60 -3.80 -2.01
CA VAL A 89 7.57 -4.77 -3.11
C VAL A 89 6.44 -5.77 -2.85
N TYR A 90 5.55 -5.88 -3.83
CA TYR A 90 4.42 -6.79 -3.84
C TYR A 90 4.74 -7.90 -4.82
N ASN A 91 4.65 -9.16 -4.41
CA ASN A 91 4.57 -10.24 -5.39
C ASN A 91 3.22 -10.18 -6.16
N ALA A 92 3.04 -11.04 -7.17
CA ALA A 92 1.83 -11.03 -8.00
C ALA A 92 0.53 -11.24 -7.18
N ASP A 93 0.53 -12.18 -6.23
CA ASP A 93 -0.64 -12.47 -5.38
C ASP A 93 -0.95 -11.30 -4.43
N GLU A 94 0.08 -10.65 -3.91
CA GLU A 94 -0.01 -9.47 -3.05
C GLU A 94 -0.57 -8.27 -3.78
N TRP A 95 -0.13 -8.06 -5.02
CA TRP A 95 -0.61 -6.98 -5.85
C TRP A 95 -2.07 -7.18 -6.24
N ASP A 96 -2.45 -8.40 -6.64
CA ASP A 96 -3.84 -8.75 -6.94
C ASP A 96 -4.77 -8.58 -5.73
N ALA A 97 -4.38 -9.05 -4.54
CA ALA A 97 -5.16 -8.86 -3.33
C ALA A 97 -5.27 -7.39 -2.92
N PHE A 98 -4.21 -6.61 -3.12
CA PHE A 98 -4.23 -5.17 -2.88
C PHE A 98 -5.25 -4.48 -3.80
N MET A 99 -5.20 -4.75 -5.11
CA MET A 99 -6.19 -4.23 -6.07
C MET A 99 -7.62 -4.66 -5.76
N LYS A 100 -7.84 -5.91 -5.32
CA LYS A 100 -9.16 -6.39 -4.87
C LYS A 100 -9.67 -5.63 -3.63
N GLY A 101 -8.79 -5.38 -2.65
CA GLY A 101 -9.11 -4.55 -1.49
C GLY A 101 -9.49 -3.12 -1.87
N ILE A 102 -8.81 -2.53 -2.85
CA ILE A 102 -9.16 -1.21 -3.40
C ILE A 102 -10.53 -1.27 -4.08
N ALA A 103 -10.77 -2.25 -4.96
CA ALA A 103 -12.04 -2.41 -5.68
C ALA A 103 -13.23 -2.62 -4.73
N ASN A 104 -13.01 -3.26 -3.58
CA ASN A 104 -14.02 -3.45 -2.53
C ASN A 104 -14.19 -2.21 -1.61
N GLY A 105 -13.44 -1.13 -1.84
CA GLY A 105 -13.55 0.11 -1.10
C GLY A 105 -12.89 0.10 0.27
N GLU A 106 -12.05 -0.90 0.59
CA GLU A 106 -11.53 -1.12 1.94
C GLU A 106 -10.56 -0.03 2.38
N PHE A 107 -9.83 0.54 1.42
CA PHE A 107 -8.84 1.57 1.67
C PHE A 107 -9.38 3.01 1.56
N TYR A 108 -10.67 3.19 1.33
CA TYR A 108 -11.30 4.52 1.25
C TYR A 108 -11.87 4.98 2.60
N ARG A 109 -11.98 4.10 3.59
CA ARG A 109 -12.61 4.40 4.88
C ARG A 109 -11.60 4.96 5.87
N ARG A 110 -11.88 6.14 6.43
CA ARG A 110 -11.26 6.63 7.67
C ARG A 110 -11.91 5.85 8.82
N SER A 111 -11.30 4.75 9.26
CA SER A 111 -11.73 4.03 10.48
C SER A 111 -11.59 4.91 11.72
#